data_AF-A0A177QA86-F1
#
_entry.id   AF-A0A177QA86-F1
#
_cell.length_a   1.000
_cell.length_b   1.000
_cell.length_c   1.000
_cell.angle_alpha   90.00
_cell.angle_beta   90.00
_cell.angle_gamma   90.00
#
_symmetry.space_group_name_H-M   'P 1'
#
loop_
_entity.id
_entity.type
_entity.pdbx_description
1 polymer ?
#
loop_
_entity_poly.entity_id
_entity_poly.type
_entity_poly.pdbx_seq_one_letter_code
_entity_poly.pdbx_strand_id
1 'polypeptide(L)'
;MARGVREAVRIADDVRRSTPFLSTLVGGDLRGMLRRAAVMWRLGALCRSGDLPFDATEVQVENAPVHLLSIQSGKTELHIVRTDEPEGFPVDAQVRQDRRASNTADLFEDGKIIPLHKALEAVPSLYGWLTWGATPKGDVTHVCLGMPEHDDNAWLAHIDVLKHVTASERGKAETSKTSAPDPTLMLRFREEIAHSLEQQSGGERGEAG
;
A
#
# COMPACT_ATOMS: atom_id res chain seq x y z
N MET A 1 -1.12 -11.07 -2.22
CA MET A 1 -1.21 -9.67 -1.73
C MET A 1 -1.96 -9.55 -0.40
N ALA A 2 -3.27 -9.86 -0.33
CA ALA A 2 -4.06 -9.79 0.92
C ALA A 2 -3.44 -10.56 2.11
N ARG A 3 -2.90 -11.77 1.85
CA ARG A 3 -2.13 -12.54 2.85
C ARG A 3 -0.92 -11.76 3.39
N GLY A 4 -0.14 -11.14 2.51
CA GLY A 4 1.03 -10.34 2.89
C GLY A 4 0.66 -9.15 3.77
N VAL A 5 -0.45 -8.47 3.48
CA VAL A 5 -0.97 -7.38 4.33
C VAL A 5 -1.35 -7.90 5.72
N ARG A 6 -2.05 -9.03 5.81
CA ARG A 6 -2.42 -9.66 7.09
C ARG A 6 -1.20 -10.07 7.91
N GLU A 7 -0.21 -10.69 7.26
CA GLU A 7 1.06 -11.08 7.90
C GLU A 7 1.80 -9.85 8.45
N ALA A 8 1.92 -8.79 7.64
CA ALA A 8 2.59 -7.55 8.01
C ALA A 8 1.95 -6.85 9.21
N VAL A 9 0.62 -6.72 9.23
CA VAL A 9 -0.10 -6.11 10.35
C VAL A 9 0.15 -6.86 11.65
N ARG A 10 0.21 -8.19 11.60
CA ARG A 10 0.55 -9.02 12.77
C ARG A 10 1.99 -8.84 13.21
N ILE A 11 2.93 -8.84 12.27
CA ILE A 11 4.35 -8.60 12.57
C ILE A 11 4.51 -7.26 13.28
N ALA A 12 3.87 -6.20 12.79
CA ALA A 12 3.90 -4.88 13.42
C ALA A 12 3.32 -4.89 14.84
N ASP A 13 2.16 -5.52 15.03
CA ASP A 13 1.51 -5.59 16.33
C ASP A 13 2.33 -6.41 17.35
N ASP A 14 2.93 -7.51 16.91
CA ASP A 14 3.77 -8.35 17.76
C ASP A 14 5.07 -7.65 18.11
N VAL A 15 5.74 -7.00 17.15
CA VAL A 15 6.93 -6.17 17.41
C VAL A 15 6.60 -5.06 18.40
N ARG A 16 5.47 -4.37 18.24
CA ARG A 16 5.05 -3.32 19.17
C ARG A 16 4.85 -3.85 20.60
N ARG A 17 4.23 -5.03 20.76
CA ARG A 17 3.97 -5.65 22.07
C ARG A 17 5.23 -6.18 22.74
N SER A 18 6.19 -6.66 21.95
CA SER A 18 7.40 -7.32 22.43
C SER A 18 8.59 -6.37 22.60
N THR A 19 8.48 -5.13 22.14
CA THR A 19 9.49 -4.09 22.28
C THR A 19 9.09 -3.13 23.42
N PRO A 20 9.82 -3.08 24.54
CA PRO A 20 9.39 -2.35 25.74
C PRO A 20 9.03 -0.88 25.50
N PHE A 21 9.83 -0.12 24.75
CA PHE A 21 9.53 1.31 24.49
C PHE A 21 8.28 1.52 23.61
N LEU A 22 7.92 0.55 22.77
CA LEU A 22 6.73 0.58 21.90
C LEU A 22 5.45 0.05 22.59
N SER A 23 5.60 -0.56 23.77
CA SER A 23 4.47 -0.98 24.59
C SER A 23 3.80 0.18 25.35
N THR A 24 4.45 1.35 25.37
CA THR A 24 3.99 2.58 26.02
C THR A 24 2.85 3.29 25.26
N LEU A 25 2.27 4.33 25.85
CA LEU A 25 1.29 5.21 25.18
C LEU A 25 1.83 5.79 23.87
N VAL A 26 3.10 6.22 23.87
CA VAL A 26 3.80 6.71 22.68
C VAL A 26 3.82 5.65 21.58
N GLY A 27 4.16 4.40 21.93
CA GLY A 27 4.10 3.30 20.96
C GLY A 27 2.67 2.95 20.51
N GLY A 28 1.66 3.30 21.30
CA GLY A 28 0.26 3.27 20.92
C GLY A 28 -0.05 4.21 19.75
N ASP A 29 0.48 5.43 19.79
CA ASP A 29 0.32 6.45 18.74
C ASP A 29 1.09 6.08 17.48
N LEU A 30 2.25 5.43 17.61
CA LEU A 30 3.05 4.94 16.48
C LEU A 30 2.47 3.71 15.77
N ARG A 31 1.40 3.11 16.29
CA ARG A 31 0.84 1.85 15.77
C ARG A 31 0.49 1.92 14.28
N GLY A 32 -0.13 3.02 13.85
CA GLY A 32 -0.51 3.22 12.45
C GLY A 32 0.71 3.25 11.52
N MET A 33 1.77 3.94 11.95
CA MET A 33 3.03 4.06 11.22
C MET A 33 3.79 2.73 11.17
N LEU A 34 3.88 2.00 12.30
CA LEU A 34 4.52 0.69 12.36
C LEU A 34 3.85 -0.32 11.42
N ARG A 35 2.51 -0.34 11.38
CA ARG A 35 1.78 -1.21 10.45
C ARG A 35 2.00 -0.80 9.00
N ARG A 36 2.03 0.51 8.69
CA ARG A 36 2.35 1.03 7.35
C ARG A 36 3.74 0.57 6.89
N ALA A 37 4.76 0.77 7.73
CA ALA A 37 6.12 0.32 7.47
C ALA A 37 6.20 -1.20 7.25
N ALA A 38 5.52 -1.99 8.10
CA ALA A 38 5.52 -3.44 7.95
C ALA A 38 4.84 -3.91 6.66
N VAL A 39 3.74 -3.26 6.25
CA VAL A 39 3.03 -3.61 5.00
C VAL A 39 3.89 -3.29 3.79
N MET A 40 4.52 -2.12 3.75
CA MET A 40 5.48 -1.76 2.71
C MET A 40 6.62 -2.78 2.65
N TRP A 41 7.30 -3.01 3.78
CA TRP A 41 8.40 -3.97 3.86
C TRP A 41 8.01 -5.37 3.37
N ARG A 42 6.87 -5.90 3.83
CA ARG A 42 6.43 -7.26 3.48
C ARG A 42 6.05 -7.38 2.01
N LEU A 43 5.32 -6.41 1.46
CA LEU A 43 4.94 -6.44 0.05
C LEU A 43 6.17 -6.27 -0.85
N GLY A 44 7.10 -5.38 -0.50
CA GLY A 44 8.37 -5.24 -1.21
C GLY A 44 9.21 -6.51 -1.17
N ALA A 45 9.29 -7.19 -0.02
CA ALA A 45 9.99 -8.46 0.11
C ALA A 45 9.36 -9.56 -0.77
N LEU A 46 8.02 -9.66 -0.81
CA LEU A 46 7.32 -10.62 -1.65
C LEU A 46 7.57 -10.38 -3.14
N CYS A 47 7.60 -9.11 -3.58
CA CYS A 47 7.95 -8.71 -4.93
C CYS A 47 9.39 -9.14 -5.28
N ARG A 48 10.37 -8.80 -4.43
CA ARG A 48 11.79 -9.19 -4.63
C ARG A 48 12.02 -10.69 -4.66
N SER A 49 11.23 -11.47 -3.92
CA SER A 49 11.32 -12.93 -3.92
C SER A 49 10.62 -13.60 -5.12
N GLY A 50 9.87 -12.87 -5.93
CA GLY A 50 9.09 -13.40 -7.04
C GLY A 50 7.72 -14.00 -6.65
N ASP A 51 7.36 -13.98 -5.36
CA ASP A 51 6.04 -14.40 -4.86
C ASP A 51 4.91 -13.48 -5.32
N LEU A 52 5.24 -12.22 -5.65
CA LEU A 52 4.35 -11.28 -6.33
C LEU A 52 4.96 -10.88 -7.67
N PRO A 53 4.17 -10.84 -8.75
CA PRO A 53 4.66 -10.55 -10.10
C PRO A 53 4.77 -9.02 -10.34
N PHE A 54 5.32 -8.29 -9.38
CA PHE A 54 5.45 -6.84 -9.43
C PHE A 54 6.88 -6.44 -9.13
N ASP A 55 7.34 -5.36 -9.75
CA ASP A 55 8.55 -4.66 -9.34
C ASP A 55 8.19 -3.70 -8.20
N ALA A 56 9.07 -3.52 -7.21
CA ALA A 56 8.77 -2.71 -6.04
C ALA A 56 9.90 -1.70 -5.76
N THR A 57 9.53 -0.43 -5.65
CA THR A 57 10.44 0.70 -5.44
C THR A 57 9.87 1.63 -4.37
N GLU A 58 10.71 2.05 -3.42
CA GLU A 58 10.32 3.06 -2.45
C GLU A 58 10.42 4.46 -3.08
N VAL A 59 9.35 5.24 -2.94
CA VAL A 59 9.22 6.57 -3.52
C VAL A 59 8.97 7.56 -2.38
N GLN A 60 9.75 8.64 -2.37
CA GLN A 60 9.52 9.76 -1.46
C GLN A 60 8.46 10.69 -2.06
N VAL A 61 7.44 11.05 -1.28
CA VAL A 61 6.40 11.97 -1.74
C VAL A 61 6.92 13.40 -1.64
N GLU A 62 6.97 14.10 -2.77
CA GLU A 62 7.22 15.55 -2.79
C GLU A 62 6.10 16.22 -1.95
N ASN A 63 6.48 16.84 -0.83
CA ASN A 63 5.59 17.54 0.13
C ASN A 63 4.92 16.69 1.23
N ALA A 64 5.34 15.44 1.45
CA ALA A 64 4.98 14.72 2.66
C ALA A 64 6.20 14.03 3.28
N PRO A 65 6.35 13.98 4.62
CA PRO A 65 7.44 13.27 5.29
C PRO A 65 7.24 11.74 5.26
N VAL A 66 6.57 11.23 4.22
CA VAL A 66 6.08 9.87 4.14
C VAL A 66 6.68 9.21 2.90
N HIS A 67 7.34 8.08 3.12
CA HIS A 67 7.73 7.18 2.04
C HIS A 67 6.55 6.29 1.68
N LEU A 68 6.33 6.10 0.38
CA LEU A 68 5.36 5.14 -0.15
C LEU A 68 6.13 4.01 -0.82
N LEU A 69 5.55 2.82 -0.79
CA LEU A 69 6.01 1.75 -1.66
C LEU A 69 5.19 1.83 -2.95
N SER A 70 5.88 2.05 -4.07
CA SER A 70 5.34 1.89 -5.40
C SER A 70 5.58 0.45 -5.87
N ILE A 71 4.54 -0.19 -6.38
CA ILE A 71 4.64 -1.48 -7.07
C ILE A 71 4.20 -1.31 -8.52
N GLN A 72 4.97 -1.87 -9.44
CA GLN A 72 4.81 -1.66 -10.88
C GLN A 72 4.55 -2.98 -11.62
N SER A 73 3.69 -2.92 -12.62
CA SER A 73 3.38 -4.01 -13.56
C SER A 73 3.16 -3.43 -14.95
N GLY A 74 4.18 -3.51 -15.81
CA GLY A 74 4.11 -2.91 -17.14
C GLY A 74 3.90 -1.40 -17.05
N LYS A 75 2.76 -0.90 -17.52
CA LYS A 75 2.40 0.54 -17.45
C LYS A 75 1.67 0.94 -16.17
N THR A 76 1.31 -0.02 -15.31
CA THR A 76 0.52 0.26 -14.11
C THR A 76 1.43 0.44 -12.91
N GLU A 77 1.21 1.52 -12.18
CA GLU A 77 1.93 1.87 -10.96
C GLU A 77 0.93 2.02 -9.81
N LEU A 78 1.14 1.26 -8.74
CA LEU A 78 0.28 1.27 -7.56
C LEU A 78 1.06 1.74 -6.35
N HIS A 79 0.51 2.70 -5.63
CA HIS A 79 1.09 3.19 -4.39
C HIS A 79 0.36 2.59 -3.19
N ILE A 80 1.11 2.15 -2.19
CA ILE A 80 0.56 1.47 -1.01
C ILE A 80 0.29 2.50 0.09
N VAL A 81 -0.96 2.57 0.54
CA VAL A 81 -1.38 3.55 1.55
C VAL A 81 -2.40 2.97 2.53
N ARG A 82 -2.39 3.50 3.76
CA ARG A 82 -3.39 3.14 4.78
C ARG A 82 -4.59 4.08 4.68
N THR A 83 -5.79 3.52 4.71
CA THR A 83 -7.06 4.25 4.80
C THR A 83 -7.87 3.74 5.99
N ASP A 84 -8.68 4.61 6.58
CA ASP A 84 -9.54 4.21 7.71
C ASP A 84 -10.79 3.46 7.22
N GLU A 85 -11.32 3.87 6.06
CA GLU A 85 -12.51 3.28 5.45
C GLU A 85 -12.20 2.63 4.09
N PRO A 86 -12.94 1.59 3.68
CA PRO A 86 -12.69 0.86 2.43
C PRO A 86 -12.73 1.73 1.17
N GLU A 87 -13.63 2.72 1.12
CA GLU A 87 -13.80 3.64 -0.02
C GLU A 87 -13.12 5.00 0.22
N GLY A 88 -12.42 5.13 1.35
CA GLY A 88 -11.74 6.37 1.73
C GLY A 88 -10.65 6.75 0.74
N PHE A 89 -10.62 8.01 0.33
CA PHE A 89 -9.58 8.52 -0.55
C PHE A 89 -8.31 8.84 0.25
N PRO A 90 -7.10 8.49 -0.24
CA PRO A 90 -5.85 8.80 0.46
C PRO A 90 -5.65 10.30 0.63
N VAL A 91 -5.53 10.77 1.88
CA VAL A 91 -5.31 12.19 2.19
C VAL A 91 -3.83 12.56 2.12
N ASP A 92 -2.95 11.60 2.44
CA ASP A 92 -1.51 11.80 2.63
C ASP A 92 -0.70 11.86 1.32
N ALA A 93 -1.31 11.53 0.18
CA ALA A 93 -0.59 11.43 -1.09
C ALA A 93 -1.50 11.70 -2.29
N GLN A 94 -1.10 12.66 -3.13
CA GLN A 94 -1.90 13.18 -4.24
C GLN A 94 -1.54 12.54 -5.58
N VAL A 95 -1.30 11.22 -5.62
CA VAL A 95 -1.17 10.53 -6.91
C VAL A 95 -2.54 10.53 -7.59
N ARG A 96 -2.59 11.20 -8.74
CA ARG A 96 -3.75 11.32 -9.62
C ARG A 96 -3.52 10.52 -10.89
N GLN A 97 -4.61 10.18 -11.55
CA GLN A 97 -4.52 9.53 -12.86
C GLN A 97 -4.13 10.54 -13.95
N ASP A 98 -3.55 10.06 -15.05
CA ASP A 98 -3.44 10.89 -16.27
C ASP A 98 -4.85 11.28 -16.74
N ARG A 99 -5.06 12.55 -17.09
CA ARG A 99 -6.33 13.07 -17.59
C ARG A 99 -6.89 12.24 -18.75
N ARG A 100 -6.03 11.69 -19.61
CA ARG A 100 -6.40 10.81 -20.73
C ARG A 100 -7.03 9.50 -20.29
N ALA A 101 -6.69 9.01 -19.09
CA ALA A 101 -7.27 7.80 -18.52
C ALA A 101 -8.53 8.07 -17.68
N SER A 102 -8.84 9.33 -17.35
CA SER A 102 -10.00 9.70 -16.54
C SER A 102 -11.30 9.90 -17.34
N ASN A 103 -11.24 9.70 -18.66
CA ASN A 103 -12.37 9.66 -19.59
C ASN A 103 -13.38 10.83 -19.44
N THR A 104 -12.89 12.02 -19.13
CA THR A 104 -13.62 13.29 -19.14
C THR A 104 -13.55 13.97 -20.51
N ALA A 105 -13.35 13.20 -21.58
CA ALA A 105 -13.55 13.74 -22.93
C ALA A 105 -15.05 13.88 -23.14
N ASP A 106 -15.53 15.12 -23.33
CA ASP A 106 -16.92 15.37 -23.69
C ASP A 106 -17.20 14.62 -24.99
N LEU A 107 -17.95 13.51 -24.88
CA LEU A 107 -18.28 12.60 -25.97
C LEU A 107 -19.02 13.32 -27.13
N PHE A 108 -19.47 14.56 -26.89
CA PHE A 108 -20.22 15.37 -27.83
C PHE A 108 -19.42 16.56 -28.39
N GLU A 109 -18.25 16.90 -27.86
CA GLU A 109 -17.45 18.03 -28.36
C GLU A 109 -16.47 17.65 -29.49
N ASP A 110 -16.04 16.39 -29.55
CA ASP A 110 -15.11 15.93 -30.58
C ASP A 110 -15.73 14.81 -31.42
N GLY A 111 -16.05 15.08 -32.69
CA GLY A 111 -16.74 14.18 -33.63
C GLY A 111 -15.94 12.92 -34.03
N LYS A 112 -14.93 12.54 -33.25
CA LYS A 112 -14.07 11.37 -33.46
C LYS A 112 -14.06 10.53 -32.19
N ILE A 113 -15.00 9.59 -32.11
CA ILE A 113 -14.98 8.56 -31.08
C ILE A 113 -13.74 7.69 -31.29
N ILE A 114 -12.73 7.86 -30.44
CA ILE A 114 -11.55 7.01 -30.43
C ILE A 114 -11.90 5.75 -29.62
N PRO A 115 -11.62 4.54 -30.14
CA PRO A 115 -11.79 3.32 -29.36
C PRO A 115 -10.96 3.35 -28.06
N LEU A 116 -11.57 2.98 -26.93
CA LEU A 116 -10.96 3.04 -25.60
C LEU A 116 -9.55 2.40 -25.52
N HIS A 117 -9.36 1.25 -26.18
CA HIS A 117 -8.05 0.59 -26.20
C HIS A 117 -6.94 1.46 -26.82
N LYS A 118 -7.24 2.22 -27.87
CA LYS A 118 -6.27 3.14 -28.49
C LYS A 118 -6.01 4.37 -27.63
N ALA A 119 -7.04 4.85 -26.92
CA ALA A 119 -6.88 5.93 -25.96
C ALA A 119 -5.94 5.51 -24.81
N LEU A 120 -6.11 4.30 -24.29
CA LEU A 120 -5.26 3.74 -23.23
C LEU A 120 -3.83 3.42 -23.69
N GLU A 121 -3.60 3.09 -24.96
CA GLU A 121 -2.25 2.93 -25.52
C GLU A 121 -1.43 4.23 -25.44
N ALA A 122 -2.09 5.37 -25.63
CA ALA A 122 -1.48 6.70 -25.57
C ALA A 122 -1.24 7.22 -24.14
N VAL A 123 -1.69 6.48 -23.12
CA VAL A 123 -1.41 6.76 -21.71
C VAL A 123 -0.03 6.16 -21.36
N PRO A 124 0.95 6.99 -20.93
CA PRO A 124 2.28 6.50 -20.58
C PRO A 124 2.24 5.56 -19.37
N SER A 125 1.50 5.95 -18.33
CA SER A 125 1.39 5.23 -17.06
C SER A 125 -0.03 5.31 -16.51
N LEU A 126 -0.49 4.21 -15.93
CA LEU A 126 -1.76 4.12 -15.21
C LEU A 126 -1.48 4.10 -13.71
N TYR A 127 -1.94 5.11 -13.01
CA TYR A 127 -1.73 5.23 -11.57
C TYR A 127 -2.88 4.60 -10.79
N GLY A 128 -2.56 4.02 -9.64
CA GLY A 128 -3.55 3.52 -8.71
C GLY A 128 -3.04 3.45 -7.28
N TRP A 129 -3.96 3.05 -6.42
CA TRP A 129 -3.78 2.91 -4.99
C TRP A 129 -4.03 1.48 -4.59
N LEU A 130 -3.11 0.92 -3.83
CA LEU A 130 -3.40 -0.21 -2.97
C LEU A 130 -3.70 0.32 -1.57
N THR A 131 -4.98 0.42 -1.24
CA THR A 131 -5.42 0.90 0.08
C THR A 131 -5.66 -0.29 1.01
N TRP A 132 -5.43 -0.09 2.30
CA TRP A 132 -5.74 -1.10 3.30
C TRP A 132 -6.07 -0.47 4.65
N GLY A 133 -6.85 -1.19 5.43
CA GLY A 133 -7.23 -0.81 6.78
C GLY A 133 -7.12 -1.98 7.76
N ALA A 134 -6.97 -1.65 9.03
CA ALA A 134 -6.97 -2.63 10.10
C ALA A 134 -7.61 -2.05 11.37
N THR A 135 -8.34 -2.88 12.11
CA THR A 135 -8.93 -2.52 13.40
C THR A 135 -7.85 -2.22 14.43
N PRO A 136 -8.18 -1.55 15.56
CA PRO A 136 -7.25 -1.40 16.68
C PRO A 136 -6.66 -2.73 17.18
N LYS A 137 -7.39 -3.85 16.99
CA LYS A 137 -6.98 -5.21 17.39
C LYS A 137 -6.03 -5.90 16.40
N GLY A 138 -5.88 -5.37 15.19
CA GLY A 138 -5.00 -5.92 14.14
C GLY A 138 -5.72 -6.74 13.08
N ASP A 139 -7.05 -6.76 13.11
CA ASP A 139 -7.84 -7.43 12.08
C ASP A 139 -7.89 -6.55 10.83
N VAL A 140 -7.41 -7.06 9.69
CA VAL A 140 -7.47 -6.33 8.42
C VAL A 140 -8.94 -6.17 8.00
N THR A 141 -9.38 -4.92 7.83
CA THR A 141 -10.78 -4.58 7.50
C THR A 141 -11.02 -4.56 6.00
N HIS A 142 -10.06 -4.06 5.23
CA HIS A 142 -10.12 -4.00 3.78
C HIS A 142 -8.71 -4.03 3.18
N VAL A 143 -8.65 -4.52 1.93
CA VAL A 143 -7.51 -4.35 1.02
C VAL A 143 -8.13 -4.04 -0.33
N CYS A 144 -8.00 -2.81 -0.79
CA CYS A 144 -8.63 -2.36 -2.03
C CYS A 144 -7.60 -1.96 -3.07
N LEU A 145 -8.00 -2.12 -4.33
CA LEU A 145 -7.32 -1.56 -5.48
C LEU A 145 -8.22 -0.46 -6.04
N GLY A 146 -7.69 0.75 -6.14
CA GLY A 146 -8.42 1.90 -6.63
C GLY A 146 -7.64 2.65 -7.70
N MET A 147 -8.31 3.07 -8.78
CA MET A 147 -7.77 4.03 -9.73
C MET A 147 -8.40 5.39 -9.44
N PRO A 148 -7.61 6.39 -9.01
CA PRO A 148 -8.13 7.72 -8.73
C PRO A 148 -8.53 8.42 -10.02
N GLU A 149 -9.40 9.41 -9.92
CA GLU A 149 -9.65 10.37 -11.00
C GLU A 149 -8.54 11.46 -11.02
N HIS A 150 -8.41 12.22 -12.12
CA HIS A 150 -7.45 13.29 -12.32
C HIS A 150 -7.69 14.56 -11.47
N ASP A 151 -8.89 15.15 -11.58
CA ASP A 151 -9.32 16.43 -11.03
C ASP A 151 -10.02 16.32 -9.65
N ASP A 152 -10.74 15.22 -9.39
CA ASP A 152 -11.60 15.05 -8.23
C ASP A 152 -11.14 13.94 -7.27
N ASN A 153 -11.57 14.03 -6.00
CA ASN A 153 -11.43 12.96 -5.00
C ASN A 153 -12.43 11.83 -5.24
N ALA A 154 -12.41 11.27 -6.44
CA ALA A 154 -13.29 10.21 -6.88
C ALA A 154 -12.48 9.01 -7.38
N TRP A 155 -13.11 7.85 -7.36
CA TRP A 155 -12.55 6.62 -7.92
C TRP A 155 -13.12 6.39 -9.32
N LEU A 156 -12.25 6.24 -10.32
CA LEU A 156 -12.64 5.76 -11.65
C LEU A 156 -13.02 4.27 -11.60
N ALA A 157 -12.26 3.51 -10.81
CA ALA A 157 -12.52 2.12 -10.52
C ALA A 157 -12.05 1.81 -9.10
N HIS A 158 -12.79 1.00 -8.37
CA HIS A 158 -12.44 0.62 -7.01
C HIS A 158 -12.94 -0.79 -6.70
N ILE A 159 -12.04 -1.65 -6.22
CA ILE A 159 -12.34 -3.06 -5.94
C ILE A 159 -11.79 -3.43 -4.57
N ASP A 160 -12.68 -3.95 -3.72
CA ASP A 160 -12.29 -4.59 -2.46
C ASP A 160 -11.84 -6.04 -2.75
N VAL A 161 -10.53 -6.26 -2.69
CA VAL A 161 -9.90 -7.55 -2.99
C VAL A 161 -10.34 -8.61 -1.99
N LEU A 162 -10.56 -8.25 -0.73
CA LEU A 162 -10.99 -9.22 0.29
C LEU A 162 -12.40 -9.72 0.00
N LYS A 163 -13.33 -8.82 -0.33
CA LYS A 163 -14.70 -9.20 -0.71
C LYS A 163 -14.70 -10.04 -1.98
N HIS A 164 -13.89 -9.66 -2.97
CA HIS A 164 -13.79 -10.39 -4.23
C HIS A 164 -13.26 -11.82 -4.05
N VAL A 165 -12.18 -11.99 -3.28
CA VAL A 165 -11.63 -13.31 -2.95
C VAL A 165 -12.64 -14.14 -2.16
N THR A 166 -13.29 -13.56 -1.15
CA THR A 166 -14.30 -14.26 -0.34
C THR A 166 -15.50 -14.71 -1.19
N ALA A 167 -15.92 -13.90 -2.16
CA ALA A 167 -16.98 -14.26 -3.10
C ALA A 167 -16.55 -15.39 -4.06
N SER A 168 -15.30 -15.36 -4.54
CA SER A 168 -14.72 -16.38 -5.42
C SER A 168 -14.46 -17.72 -4.70
N GLU A 169 -14.12 -17.68 -3.41
CA GLU A 169 -13.84 -18.87 -2.58
C GLU A 169 -15.08 -19.49 -1.93
N ARG A 170 -16.29 -18.96 -2.15
CA ARG A 170 -17.55 -19.57 -1.67
C ARG A 170 -17.80 -21.01 -2.18
N GLY A 171 -16.97 -21.53 -3.10
CA GLY A 171 -16.95 -22.94 -3.53
C GLY A 171 -15.79 -23.79 -3.00
N LYS A 172 -14.81 -23.22 -2.28
CA LYS A 172 -13.64 -23.94 -1.74
C LYS A 172 -13.38 -23.47 -0.31
N ALA A 173 -14.00 -24.16 0.64
CA ALA A 173 -13.72 -23.94 2.05
C ALA A 173 -12.31 -24.46 2.38
N GLU A 174 -11.33 -23.56 2.42
CA GLU A 174 -10.09 -23.81 3.18
C GLU A 174 -10.09 -22.93 4.42
N THR A 175 -10.43 -23.57 5.55
CA THR A 175 -10.14 -23.08 6.89
C THR A 175 -8.63 -23.04 7.10
N SER A 176 -7.98 -22.01 6.59
CA SER A 176 -6.59 -21.68 6.94
C SER A 176 -6.58 -21.21 8.40
N LYS A 177 -6.20 -22.11 9.31
CA LYS A 177 -5.89 -21.74 10.69
C LYS A 177 -4.79 -20.68 10.66
N THR A 178 -5.09 -19.56 11.28
CA THR A 178 -4.18 -18.47 11.57
C THR A 178 -2.93 -18.96 12.30
N SER A 179 -1.84 -19.24 11.58
CA SER A 179 -0.56 -19.55 12.21
C SER A 179 0.05 -18.26 12.77
N ALA A 180 0.72 -18.37 13.92
CA ALA A 180 1.56 -17.30 14.45
C ALA A 180 2.58 -16.84 13.38
N PRO A 181 2.94 -15.55 13.33
CA PRO A 181 3.92 -15.06 12.37
C PRO A 181 5.27 -15.76 12.55
N ASP A 182 5.97 -16.00 11.44
CA ASP A 182 7.27 -16.66 11.42
C ASP A 182 8.32 -15.85 12.23
N PRO A 183 8.94 -16.44 13.27
CA PRO A 183 9.96 -15.78 14.08
C PRO A 183 11.12 -15.20 13.27
N THR A 184 11.52 -15.84 12.16
CA THR A 184 12.61 -15.36 11.30
C THR A 184 12.22 -14.09 10.56
N LEU A 185 10.97 -13.99 10.10
CA LEU A 185 10.47 -12.77 9.46
C LEU A 185 10.38 -11.61 10.46
N MET A 186 9.99 -11.89 11.70
CA MET A 186 9.94 -10.88 12.77
C MET A 186 11.32 -10.30 13.08
N LEU A 187 12.35 -11.15 13.15
CA LEU A 187 13.74 -10.71 13.40
C LEU A 187 14.23 -9.78 12.29
N ARG A 188 14.05 -10.17 11.03
CA ARG A 188 14.45 -9.35 9.87
C ARG A 188 13.77 -7.99 9.84
N PHE A 189 12.48 -7.92 10.15
CA PHE A 189 11.77 -6.65 10.19
C PHE A 189 12.29 -5.73 11.32
N ARG A 190 12.64 -6.29 12.48
CA ARG A 190 13.26 -5.52 13.57
C ARG A 190 14.64 -4.99 13.20
N GLU A 191 15.47 -5.82 12.56
CA GLU A 191 16.79 -5.43 12.06
C GLU A 191 16.69 -4.29 11.04
N GLU A 192 15.72 -4.38 10.12
CA GLU A 192 15.46 -3.33 9.13
C GLU A 192 15.09 -1.99 9.81
N ILE A 193 14.16 -2.02 10.78
CA ILE A 193 13.79 -0.81 11.53
C ILE A 193 15.01 -0.22 12.24
N ALA A 194 15.81 -1.06 12.91
CA ALA A 194 16.99 -0.61 13.64
C ALA A 194 18.00 0.05 12.68
N HIS A 195 18.25 -0.57 11.53
CA HIS A 195 19.14 -0.06 10.51
C HIS A 195 18.65 1.27 9.91
N SER A 196 17.36 1.41 9.60
CA SER A 196 16.79 2.67 9.12
C SER A 196 16.92 3.81 10.16
N LEU A 197 16.74 3.50 11.44
CA LEU A 197 16.91 4.48 12.53
C LEU A 197 18.39 4.89 12.69
N GLU A 198 19.32 3.95 12.59
CA GLU A 198 20.77 4.24 12.67
C GLU A 198 21.24 5.10 11.49
N GLN A 199 20.75 4.85 10.27
CA GLN A 199 21.07 5.65 9.10
C GLN A 199 20.55 7.10 9.21
N GLN A 200 19.35 7.31 9.76
CA GLN A 200 18.83 8.65 10.02
C GLN A 200 19.64 9.38 11.11
N SER A 201 20.06 8.66 12.16
CA SER A 201 20.87 9.21 13.26
C SER A 201 22.30 9.58 12.84
N GLY A 202 22.83 8.92 11.80
CA GLY A 202 24.15 9.20 11.23
C GLY A 202 24.18 10.36 10.24
N GLY A 203 23.05 10.68 9.61
CA GLY A 203 22.91 11.80 8.67
C GLY A 203 22.88 13.18 9.32
N GLU A 204 22.42 13.28 10.57
CA GLU A 204 22.31 14.57 11.28
C GLU A 204 23.62 15.03 11.98
N ARG A 205 24.70 14.25 11.92
CA ARG A 205 26.01 14.63 12.49
C ARG A 205 26.99 15.26 11.49
N GLY A 206 26.52 15.56 10.28
CA GLY A 206 27.35 15.97 9.15
C GLY A 206 27.26 17.43 8.72
N GLU A 207 26.63 18.35 9.46
CA GLU A 207 26.63 19.79 9.11
C GLU A 207 26.75 20.66 10.38
N ALA A 208 27.91 20.61 11.02
CA ALA A 208 28.38 21.68 11.91
C ALA A 208 29.91 21.63 11.94
N GLY A 209 30.54 22.29 10.96
CA GLY A 209 31.99 22.44 10.85
C GLY A 209 32.34 23.52 9.85
#